data_AF-A0A9D9QX52-F1
#
_entry.id   AF-A0A9D9QX52-F1
#
_cell.length_a   1.000
_cell.length_b   1.000
_cell.length_c   1.000
_cell.angle_alpha   90.00
_cell.angle_beta   90.00
_cell.angle_gamma   90.00
#
_symmetry.space_group_name_H-M   'P 1'
#
loop_
_entity.id
_entity.type
_entity.pdbx_description
1 polymer ?
#
loop_
_entity_poly.entity_id
_entity_poly.type
_entity_poly.pdbx_seq_one_letter_code
_entity_poly.pdbx_strand_id
1 'polypeptide(L)'
;MFNKYVKFFFLAISTILFISCSDNDDEYTVLSPVTVNLSTVPYPKLSDYHFFVGDMKNQVPESDVLPYEPASSLFTDYAHKKRFVWIPKGMKATYDGDGKVLQLPVGSAIIKTFYYEKVQPLNTTKIIETRLMIRKADGWIFAEYVWNNDQTEAYLDMNGSNVSIDYKDENNILQSVPNYRIPNVVQCIICHKSKQMVNNVEVDTYIPIGIKPQNLNFEYNYGNETKNQLTKWIEKGILQNNFSLPSEANTAIDYKDASKPLEKRVRSYLDINCAHCHQDNRHCDYRPMRFSFTESGDIQNGRANLG
;
A
#
# COMPACT_ATOMS: atom_id res chain seq x y z
N MET A 1 65.60 57.25 2.37
CA MET A 1 66.43 56.66 3.45
C MET A 1 65.66 56.75 4.76
N PHE A 2 65.69 55.64 5.51
CA PHE A 2 64.97 55.38 6.76
C PHE A 2 65.07 56.51 7.81
N ASN A 3 63.97 56.77 8.54
CA ASN A 3 64.05 56.58 9.98
C ASN A 3 62.68 56.44 10.68
N LYS A 4 62.60 55.38 11.49
CA LYS A 4 61.53 55.02 12.42
C LYS A 4 61.56 55.97 13.62
N TYR A 5 60.40 56.43 14.09
CA TYR A 5 60.22 56.77 15.49
C TYR A 5 58.94 56.12 16.05
N VAL A 6 59.22 55.12 16.88
CA VAL A 6 58.38 54.49 17.89
C VAL A 6 57.93 55.55 18.90
N LYS A 7 56.77 55.30 19.54
CA LYS A 7 56.23 55.77 20.84
C LYS A 7 54.75 56.21 20.64
N PHE A 8 53.74 55.84 21.43
CA PHE A 8 53.65 55.34 22.82
C PHE A 8 52.21 54.84 23.06
N PHE A 9 52.04 53.83 23.93
CA PHE A 9 51.00 53.65 24.98
C PHE A 9 49.49 53.72 24.59
N PHE A 10 48.54 52.92 25.08
CA PHE A 10 48.42 52.13 26.31
C PHE A 10 47.09 51.35 26.26
N LEU A 11 47.02 50.19 26.95
CA LEU A 11 45.80 49.58 27.55
C LEU A 11 44.71 49.10 26.55
N ALA A 12 43.92 48.04 26.74
CA ALA A 12 43.66 47.16 27.85
C ALA A 12 43.03 45.86 27.27
N ILE A 13 43.24 44.75 27.98
CA ILE A 13 42.27 43.66 28.23
C ILE A 13 41.40 43.23 27.03
N SER A 14 41.74 42.08 26.45
CA SER A 14 40.73 41.23 25.81
C SER A 14 41.05 39.76 26.04
N THR A 15 40.64 39.27 27.22
CA THR A 15 40.30 37.87 27.42
C THR A 15 38.89 37.71 26.90
N ILE A 16 38.73 37.33 25.63
CA ILE A 16 37.43 36.86 25.12
C ILE A 16 37.52 35.35 24.99
N LEU A 17 36.69 34.72 25.81
CA LEU A 17 36.35 33.32 25.86
C LEU A 17 36.06 32.74 24.47
N PHE A 18 36.59 31.55 24.24
CA PHE A 18 36.05 30.59 23.27
C PHE A 18 34.59 30.30 23.64
N ILE A 19 33.66 30.85 22.86
CA ILE A 19 32.24 30.48 22.90
C ILE A 19 31.83 30.04 21.49
N SER A 20 31.58 28.73 21.40
CA SER A 20 30.48 28.11 20.65
C SER A 20 30.41 28.36 19.14
N CYS A 21 31.00 27.45 18.37
CA CYS A 21 30.32 26.92 17.19
C CYS A 21 29.72 25.57 17.61
N SER A 22 28.46 25.57 18.04
CA SER A 22 27.66 24.35 17.96
C SER A 22 27.17 24.26 16.53
N ASP A 23 27.60 23.24 15.81
CA ASP A 23 26.95 22.82 14.56
C ASP A 23 25.51 22.46 14.91
N ASN A 24 24.60 23.41 14.73
CA ASN A 24 23.20 23.09 14.55
C ASN A 24 23.09 22.56 13.12
N ASP A 25 23.26 21.24 12.99
CA ASP A 25 22.61 20.48 11.94
C ASP A 25 21.10 20.63 12.16
N ASP A 26 20.55 21.76 11.70
CA ASP A 26 19.12 21.92 11.53
C ASP A 26 18.69 20.87 10.50
N GLU A 27 18.34 19.68 11.01
CA GLU A 27 17.67 18.63 10.27
C GLU A 27 16.37 19.24 9.74
N TYR A 28 16.42 19.78 8.52
CA TYR A 28 15.27 20.34 7.82
C TYR A 28 14.26 19.20 7.64
N THR A 29 13.36 19.05 8.61
CA THR A 29 12.29 18.08 8.48
C THR A 29 11.32 18.64 7.44
N VAL A 30 11.41 18.14 6.21
CA VAL A 30 10.42 18.42 5.17
C VAL A 30 9.04 18.10 5.77
N LEU A 31 8.19 19.12 5.87
CA LEU A 31 6.79 18.90 6.24
C LEU A 31 6.17 18.10 5.11
N SER A 32 5.63 16.92 5.43
CA SER A 32 4.91 16.13 4.44
C SER A 32 3.70 16.93 3.93
N PRO A 33 3.51 17.03 2.61
CA PRO A 33 2.32 17.65 2.06
C PRO A 33 1.10 16.71 2.14
N VAL A 34 1.29 15.43 2.47
CA VAL A 34 0.19 14.46 2.59
C VAL A 34 -0.81 14.94 3.66
N THR A 35 -2.07 15.08 3.24
CA THR A 35 -3.11 15.67 4.08
C THR A 35 -4.27 14.71 4.25
N VAL A 36 -4.36 14.05 5.41
CA VAL A 36 -5.50 13.17 5.77
C VAL A 36 -6.26 13.78 6.95
N ASN A 37 -7.17 14.71 6.66
CA ASN A 37 -8.07 15.27 7.67
C ASN A 37 -9.26 14.32 7.89
N LEU A 38 -9.23 13.63 9.04
CA LEU A 38 -10.21 12.59 9.40
C LEU A 38 -11.67 13.08 9.51
N SER A 39 -11.89 14.40 9.61
CA SER A 39 -13.22 15.00 9.66
C SER A 39 -13.85 15.19 8.27
N THR A 40 -13.04 15.20 7.22
CA THR A 40 -13.47 15.56 5.85
C THR A 40 -13.25 14.45 4.83
N VAL A 41 -12.45 13.44 5.13
CA VAL A 41 -12.28 12.27 4.26
C VAL A 41 -13.54 11.38 4.23
N PRO A 42 -13.84 10.74 3.09
CA PRO A 42 -13.06 10.76 1.84
C PRO A 42 -13.22 12.04 1.03
N TYR A 43 -12.15 12.49 0.38
CA TYR A 43 -12.20 13.69 -0.46
C TYR A 43 -12.82 13.40 -1.84
N PRO A 44 -13.39 14.40 -2.53
CA PRO A 44 -13.92 14.20 -3.88
C PRO A 44 -12.86 13.83 -4.92
N LYS A 45 -11.61 14.30 -4.76
CA LYS A 45 -10.49 14.02 -5.68
C LYS A 45 -9.38 13.26 -4.98
N LEU A 46 -8.72 12.37 -5.71
CA LEU A 46 -7.57 11.63 -5.18
C LEU A 46 -6.35 12.54 -4.98
N SER A 47 -6.16 13.56 -5.82
CA SER A 47 -5.05 14.49 -5.69
C SER A 47 -5.09 15.34 -4.42
N ASP A 48 -6.26 15.55 -3.81
CA ASP A 48 -6.44 16.33 -2.57
C ASP A 48 -5.75 15.68 -1.35
N TYR A 49 -5.36 14.41 -1.44
CA TYR A 49 -4.58 13.74 -0.40
C TYR A 49 -3.08 14.05 -0.47
N HIS A 50 -2.58 14.48 -1.63
CA HIS A 50 -1.16 14.69 -1.91
C HIS A 50 -0.28 13.44 -1.70
N PHE A 51 -0.81 12.23 -1.93
CA PHE A 51 0.00 11.00 -1.86
C PHE A 51 1.07 10.88 -2.95
N PHE A 52 0.91 11.61 -4.06
CA PHE A 52 1.77 11.51 -5.24
C PHE A 52 2.24 12.90 -5.69
N VAL A 53 3.45 12.95 -6.23
CA VAL A 53 4.06 14.17 -6.79
C VAL A 53 4.04 14.19 -8.31
N GLY A 54 3.97 15.40 -8.87
CA GLY A 54 3.93 15.61 -10.32
C GLY A 54 2.62 15.10 -10.94
N ASP A 55 2.69 14.61 -12.18
CA ASP A 55 1.52 14.07 -12.87
C ASP A 55 0.98 12.83 -12.18
N MET A 56 -0.29 12.89 -11.72
CA MET A 56 -0.97 11.84 -10.97
C MET A 56 -0.85 10.44 -11.61
N LYS A 57 -0.96 10.34 -12.93
CA LYS A 57 -0.84 9.06 -13.67
C LYS A 57 0.49 8.33 -13.49
N ASN A 58 1.57 9.05 -13.13
CA ASN A 58 2.86 8.43 -12.90
C ASN A 58 2.89 7.69 -11.55
N GLN A 59 2.07 8.13 -10.59
CA GLN A 59 2.03 7.63 -9.22
C GLN A 59 3.41 7.59 -8.57
N VAL A 60 4.17 8.68 -8.73
CA VAL A 60 5.43 8.87 -8.01
C VAL A 60 5.06 9.22 -6.56
N PRO A 61 5.34 8.35 -5.57
CA PRO A 61 4.90 8.58 -4.21
C PRO A 61 5.62 9.78 -3.58
N GLU A 62 4.93 10.48 -2.69
CA GLU A 62 5.57 11.41 -1.78
C GLU A 62 6.59 10.72 -0.86
N SER A 63 7.51 11.50 -0.28
CA SER A 63 8.68 10.96 0.45
C SER A 63 8.34 10.05 1.66
N ASP A 64 7.16 10.24 2.24
CA ASP A 64 6.59 9.49 3.37
C ASP A 64 5.50 8.49 2.97
N VAL A 65 5.22 8.36 1.67
CA VAL A 65 4.35 7.34 1.09
C VAL A 65 5.23 6.18 0.60
N LEU A 66 5.08 5.00 1.20
CA LEU A 66 5.97 3.88 0.95
C LEU A 66 5.32 2.84 0.04
N PRO A 67 5.89 2.50 -1.13
CA PRO A 67 5.40 1.39 -1.93
C PRO A 67 5.62 0.05 -1.21
N TYR A 68 4.72 -0.89 -1.45
CA TYR A 68 4.86 -2.26 -0.95
C TYR A 68 4.16 -3.25 -1.88
N GLU A 69 4.47 -4.53 -1.73
CA GLU A 69 3.79 -5.61 -2.44
C GLU A 69 3.69 -6.88 -1.58
N PRO A 70 2.52 -7.55 -1.53
CA PRO A 70 2.43 -8.91 -1.02
C PRO A 70 3.17 -9.91 -1.90
N ALA A 71 3.87 -10.88 -1.31
CA ALA A 71 4.67 -11.89 -2.02
C ALA A 71 3.90 -12.61 -3.12
N SER A 72 2.62 -12.93 -2.87
CA SER A 72 1.67 -13.41 -3.88
C SER A 72 0.61 -12.34 -4.13
N SER A 73 0.51 -11.86 -5.36
CA SER A 73 -0.45 -10.81 -5.75
C SER A 73 -1.81 -11.41 -6.15
N LEU A 74 -2.91 -10.73 -5.78
CA LEU A 74 -4.28 -11.11 -6.16
C LEU A 74 -4.50 -11.04 -7.68
N PHE A 75 -5.15 -12.05 -8.25
CA PHE A 75 -5.63 -12.02 -9.64
C PHE A 75 -6.84 -11.08 -9.77
N THR A 76 -6.86 -10.23 -10.80
CA THR A 76 -7.93 -9.24 -11.03
C THR A 76 -8.01 -8.94 -12.53
N ASP A 77 -8.48 -9.91 -13.31
CA ASP A 77 -8.64 -9.82 -14.77
C ASP A 77 -7.41 -9.26 -15.48
N TYR A 78 -6.24 -9.76 -15.09
CA TYR A 78 -4.93 -9.36 -15.63
C TYR A 78 -4.49 -7.91 -15.35
N ALA A 79 -5.27 -7.09 -14.63
CA ALA A 79 -4.82 -5.77 -14.20
C ALA A 79 -3.57 -5.87 -13.32
N HIS A 80 -2.61 -4.98 -13.56
CA HIS A 80 -1.45 -4.77 -12.69
C HIS A 80 -1.86 -3.98 -11.45
N LYS A 81 -1.00 -4.00 -10.42
CA LYS A 81 -1.25 -3.33 -9.15
C LYS A 81 -0.05 -2.51 -8.70
N LYS A 82 -0.28 -1.27 -8.30
CA LYS A 82 0.62 -0.50 -7.44
C LYS A 82 -0.01 -0.42 -6.05
N ARG A 83 0.78 -0.54 -4.99
CA ARG A 83 0.29 -0.40 -3.62
C ARG A 83 1.23 0.47 -2.81
N PHE A 84 0.64 1.28 -1.95
CA PHE A 84 1.35 2.20 -1.09
C PHE A 84 0.74 2.21 0.29
N VAL A 85 1.55 2.49 1.29
CA VAL A 85 1.13 2.76 2.66
C VAL A 85 1.59 4.15 3.06
N TRP A 86 0.74 4.87 3.76
CA TRP A 86 1.08 6.12 4.42
C TRP A 86 0.68 6.04 5.88
N ILE A 87 1.57 6.49 6.77
CA ILE A 87 1.36 6.53 8.22
C ILE A 87 1.65 7.95 8.70
N PRO A 88 0.82 8.55 9.57
CA PRO A 88 1.08 9.88 10.11
C PRO A 88 2.46 10.00 10.75
N LYS A 89 3.12 11.13 10.55
CA LYS A 89 4.47 11.41 11.06
C LYS A 89 4.56 11.11 12.57
N GLY A 90 5.61 10.40 12.96
CA GLY A 90 5.88 10.03 14.36
C GLY A 90 5.08 8.84 14.88
N MET A 91 4.11 8.34 14.12
CA MET A 91 3.33 7.15 14.48
C MET A 91 3.93 5.88 13.88
N LYS A 92 3.67 4.73 14.52
CA LYS A 92 4.18 3.43 14.11
C LYS A 92 3.07 2.40 14.06
N ALA A 93 3.14 1.51 13.08
CA ALA A 93 2.38 0.28 13.07
C ALA A 93 2.89 -0.70 14.13
N THR A 94 2.00 -1.54 14.66
CA THR A 94 2.38 -2.65 15.56
C THR A 94 2.27 -4.00 14.88
N TYR A 95 3.06 -4.93 15.41
CA TYR A 95 3.21 -6.30 15.00
C TYR A 95 2.59 -7.22 16.05
N ASP A 96 1.57 -7.99 15.65
CA ASP A 96 0.83 -8.88 16.56
C ASP A 96 0.93 -10.37 16.15
N GLY A 97 1.83 -10.69 15.21
CA GLY A 97 2.11 -12.04 14.71
C GLY A 97 2.21 -12.15 13.17
N ASP A 98 2.91 -13.18 12.68
CA ASP A 98 3.23 -13.40 11.26
C ASP A 98 1.98 -13.35 10.34
N GLY A 99 0.90 -14.01 10.78
CA GLY A 99 -0.35 -14.16 10.04
C GLY A 99 -1.40 -13.09 10.34
N LYS A 100 -1.11 -12.13 11.21
CA LYS A 100 -2.04 -11.05 11.56
C LYS A 100 -1.72 -9.80 10.74
N VAL A 101 -2.76 -9.04 10.41
CA VAL A 101 -2.61 -7.74 9.74
C VAL A 101 -1.81 -6.81 10.66
N LEU A 102 -0.81 -6.10 10.12
CA LEU A 102 -0.13 -5.03 10.86
C LEU A 102 -1.15 -3.97 11.32
N GLN A 103 -1.10 -3.58 12.59
CA GLN A 103 -2.04 -2.59 13.12
C GLN A 103 -1.55 -1.19 12.81
N LEU A 104 -2.11 -0.58 11.77
CA LEU A 104 -1.78 0.79 11.41
C LEU A 104 -2.50 1.79 12.35
N PRO A 105 -1.83 2.86 12.79
CA PRO A 105 -2.41 3.85 13.69
C PRO A 105 -3.50 4.69 12.99
N VAL A 106 -4.37 5.31 13.79
CA VAL A 106 -5.39 6.26 13.31
C VAL A 106 -4.73 7.36 12.48
N GLY A 107 -5.33 7.69 11.34
CA GLY A 107 -4.78 8.57 10.31
C GLY A 107 -4.21 7.80 9.12
N SER A 108 -3.70 6.58 9.29
CA SER A 108 -3.03 5.83 8.22
C SER A 108 -3.91 5.56 7.01
N ALA A 109 -3.29 5.50 5.83
CA ALA A 109 -3.94 5.15 4.58
C ALA A 109 -3.21 3.99 3.87
N ILE A 110 -3.99 3.08 3.29
CA ILE A 110 -3.51 2.06 2.35
C ILE A 110 -4.10 2.40 1.00
N ILE A 111 -3.24 2.50 -0.01
CA ILE A 111 -3.57 2.92 -1.36
C ILE A 111 -3.29 1.75 -2.29
N LYS A 112 -4.26 1.40 -3.15
CA LYS A 112 -4.11 0.36 -4.15
C LYS A 112 -4.65 0.82 -5.50
N THR A 113 -3.78 0.85 -6.50
CA THR A 113 -4.13 1.25 -7.86
C THR A 113 -4.17 0.03 -8.77
N PHE A 114 -5.16 -0.02 -9.66
CA PHE A 114 -5.28 -1.03 -10.70
C PHE A 114 -5.14 -0.41 -12.08
N TYR A 115 -4.31 -1.02 -12.92
CA TYR A 115 -3.97 -0.44 -14.22
C TYR A 115 -3.64 -1.52 -15.26
N TYR A 116 -3.70 -1.15 -16.52
CA TYR A 116 -3.27 -1.96 -17.66
C TYR A 116 -2.14 -1.24 -18.40
N GLU A 117 -1.21 -2.02 -18.94
CA GLU A 117 -0.18 -1.54 -19.86
C GLU A 117 -0.56 -1.89 -21.30
N LYS A 118 0.06 -1.23 -22.29
CA LYS A 118 -0.17 -1.48 -23.72
C LYS A 118 -1.65 -1.43 -24.13
N VAL A 119 -2.44 -0.55 -23.51
CA VAL A 119 -3.87 -0.36 -23.80
C VAL A 119 -4.04 0.19 -25.21
N GLN A 120 -4.89 -0.44 -26.01
CA GLN A 120 -5.13 -0.08 -27.41
C GLN A 120 -6.19 1.04 -27.53
N PRO A 121 -6.15 1.84 -28.62
CA PRO A 121 -5.19 1.80 -29.73
C PRO A 121 -3.87 2.56 -29.47
N LEU A 122 -3.80 3.35 -28.40
CA LEU A 122 -2.68 4.27 -28.16
C LEU A 122 -1.40 3.60 -27.66
N ASN A 123 -1.48 2.33 -27.27
CA ASN A 123 -0.39 1.55 -26.69
C ASN A 123 0.21 2.20 -25.43
N THR A 124 -0.66 2.76 -24.58
CA THR A 124 -0.27 3.48 -23.35
C THR A 124 -0.65 2.71 -22.09
N THR A 125 -0.10 3.12 -20.96
CA THR A 125 -0.60 2.70 -19.65
C THR A 125 -1.89 3.43 -19.34
N LYS A 126 -2.89 2.72 -18.82
CA LYS A 126 -4.16 3.28 -18.34
C LYS A 126 -4.45 2.79 -16.94
N ILE A 127 -4.54 3.71 -16.00
CA ILE A 127 -5.06 3.49 -14.66
C ILE A 127 -6.59 3.50 -14.71
N ILE A 128 -7.21 2.53 -14.05
CA ILE A 128 -8.65 2.33 -14.05
C ILE A 128 -9.26 2.86 -12.75
N GLU A 129 -8.72 2.40 -11.63
CA GLU A 129 -9.23 2.71 -10.30
C GLU A 129 -8.11 2.78 -9.25
N THR A 130 -8.37 3.55 -8.19
CA THR A 130 -7.55 3.60 -6.98
C THR A 130 -8.44 3.45 -5.75
N ARG A 131 -8.17 2.40 -4.97
CA ARG A 131 -8.82 2.09 -3.71
C ARG A 131 -8.03 2.63 -2.54
N LEU A 132 -8.70 3.35 -1.66
CA LEU A 132 -8.18 3.76 -0.37
C LEU A 132 -8.89 2.99 0.75
N MET A 133 -8.10 2.56 1.73
CA MET A 133 -8.57 2.27 3.08
C MET A 133 -7.95 3.29 4.03
N ILE A 134 -8.76 4.00 4.81
CA ILE A 134 -8.29 5.05 5.73
C ILE A 134 -8.68 4.66 7.16
N ARG A 135 -7.70 4.66 8.07
CA ARG A 135 -7.90 4.32 9.49
C ARG A 135 -8.46 5.53 10.24
N LYS A 136 -9.77 5.55 10.49
CA LYS A 136 -10.41 6.46 11.44
C LYS A 136 -10.36 5.90 12.86
N ALA A 137 -10.74 6.72 13.84
CA ALA A 137 -10.79 6.31 15.25
C ALA A 137 -11.78 5.16 15.50
N ASP A 138 -12.90 5.16 14.78
CA ASP A 138 -13.99 4.19 14.86
C ASP A 138 -13.79 2.94 13.97
N GLY A 139 -12.89 2.98 12.99
CA GLY A 139 -12.70 1.85 12.09
C GLY A 139 -11.92 2.18 10.83
N TRP A 140 -11.88 1.22 9.90
CA TRP A 140 -11.43 1.48 8.54
C TRP A 140 -12.61 1.93 7.68
N ILE A 141 -12.43 3.04 6.98
CA ILE A 141 -13.35 3.44 5.90
C ILE A 141 -12.75 3.08 4.55
N PHE A 142 -13.61 2.92 3.55
CA PHE A 142 -13.25 2.60 2.17
C PHE A 142 -13.61 3.77 1.28
N ALA A 143 -12.75 4.07 0.31
CA ALA A 143 -13.04 5.04 -0.73
C ALA A 143 -12.51 4.51 -2.06
N GLU A 144 -13.35 4.53 -3.08
CA GLU A 144 -13.02 4.07 -4.43
C GLU A 144 -12.94 5.29 -5.36
N TYR A 145 -11.87 5.37 -6.15
CA TYR A 145 -11.65 6.48 -7.06
C TYR A 145 -11.52 5.97 -8.49
N VAL A 146 -12.36 6.48 -9.38
CA VAL A 146 -12.34 6.13 -10.81
C VAL A 146 -11.57 7.18 -11.58
N TRP A 147 -10.59 6.73 -12.37
CA TRP A 147 -9.73 7.61 -13.15
C TRP A 147 -10.45 8.15 -14.37
N ASN A 148 -10.25 9.43 -14.67
CA ASN A 148 -10.76 10.02 -15.90
C ASN A 148 -10.00 9.50 -17.14
N ASN A 149 -10.63 9.63 -18.31
CA ASN A 149 -10.04 9.17 -19.57
C ASN A 149 -8.75 9.90 -19.93
N ASP A 150 -8.61 11.17 -19.52
CA ASP A 150 -7.41 11.97 -19.78
C ASP A 150 -6.21 11.57 -18.89
N GLN A 151 -6.42 10.69 -17.90
CA GLN A 151 -5.41 10.22 -16.96
C GLN A 151 -4.76 11.37 -16.18
N THR A 152 -5.56 12.33 -15.75
CA THR A 152 -5.11 13.51 -14.98
C THR A 152 -5.63 13.52 -13.56
N GLU A 153 -6.75 12.85 -13.27
CA GLU A 153 -7.37 12.83 -11.96
C GLU A 153 -8.21 11.56 -11.75
N ALA A 154 -8.44 11.21 -10.48
CA ALA A 154 -9.43 10.21 -10.09
C ALA A 154 -10.47 10.81 -9.13
N TYR A 155 -11.74 10.48 -9.37
CA TYR A 155 -12.88 11.03 -8.63
C TYR A 155 -13.52 9.95 -7.77
N LEU A 156 -13.94 10.32 -6.56
CA LEU A 156 -14.63 9.43 -5.65
C LEU A 156 -15.91 8.89 -6.30
N ASP A 157 -16.03 7.57 -6.44
CA ASP A 157 -17.24 6.89 -6.91
C ASP A 157 -17.46 5.59 -6.13
N MET A 158 -18.50 5.59 -5.29
CA MET A 158 -18.82 4.48 -4.39
C MET A 158 -19.88 3.53 -4.94
N ASN A 159 -20.42 3.80 -6.14
CA ASN A 159 -21.55 3.06 -6.70
C ASN A 159 -21.12 1.80 -7.46
N GLY A 160 -19.82 1.70 -7.77
CA GLY A 160 -19.27 0.66 -8.63
C GLY A 160 -19.61 0.92 -10.09
N SER A 161 -18.78 0.40 -10.99
CA SER A 161 -18.94 0.58 -12.43
C SER A 161 -18.23 -0.54 -13.19
N ASN A 162 -18.41 -0.56 -14.51
CA ASN A 162 -17.66 -1.47 -15.36
C ASN A 162 -16.96 -0.69 -16.47
N VAL A 163 -15.78 -1.15 -16.85
CA VAL A 163 -14.96 -0.55 -17.91
C VAL A 163 -14.57 -1.65 -18.90
N SER A 164 -14.66 -1.34 -20.19
CA SER A 164 -14.10 -2.21 -21.22
C SER A 164 -12.66 -1.80 -21.51
N ILE A 165 -11.76 -2.78 -21.57
CA ILE A 165 -10.33 -2.58 -21.81
C ILE A 165 -9.83 -3.56 -22.86
N ASP A 166 -9.22 -3.01 -23.90
CA ASP A 166 -8.43 -3.78 -24.87
C ASP A 166 -6.94 -3.48 -24.65
N TYR A 167 -6.13 -4.52 -24.52
CA TYR A 167 -4.68 -4.39 -24.29
C TYR A 167 -3.90 -5.47 -25.02
N LYS A 168 -2.61 -5.24 -25.25
CA LYS A 168 -1.70 -6.28 -25.74
C LYS A 168 -0.97 -6.93 -24.58
N ASP A 169 -0.92 -8.26 -24.55
CA ASP A 169 -0.18 -8.99 -23.52
C ASP A 169 1.34 -8.98 -23.74
N GLU A 170 2.06 -9.78 -22.95
CA GLU A 170 3.52 -9.94 -23.03
C GLU A 170 3.99 -10.51 -24.38
N ASN A 171 3.14 -11.30 -25.06
CA ASN A 171 3.39 -11.87 -26.38
C ASN A 171 2.86 -10.96 -27.52
N ASN A 172 2.42 -9.74 -27.19
CA ASN A 172 1.80 -8.77 -28.08
C ASN A 172 0.49 -9.24 -28.75
N ILE A 173 -0.19 -10.22 -28.15
CA ILE A 173 -1.51 -10.67 -28.60
C ILE A 173 -2.57 -9.73 -28.03
N LEU A 174 -3.54 -9.34 -28.87
CA LEU A 174 -4.67 -8.50 -28.44
C LEU A 174 -5.58 -9.31 -27.51
N GLN A 175 -5.82 -8.77 -26.33
CA GLN A 175 -6.74 -9.28 -25.32
C GLN A 175 -7.84 -8.25 -25.07
N SER A 176 -9.05 -8.74 -24.82
CA SER A 176 -10.22 -7.91 -24.55
C SER A 176 -10.83 -8.30 -23.20
N VAL A 177 -10.99 -7.32 -22.32
CA VAL A 177 -11.72 -7.41 -21.06
C VAL A 177 -12.98 -6.55 -21.21
N PRO A 178 -14.11 -7.13 -21.66
CA PRO A 178 -15.31 -6.34 -21.97
C PRO A 178 -16.00 -5.77 -20.73
N ASN A 179 -15.73 -6.33 -19.55
CA ASN A 179 -16.43 -6.01 -18.31
C ASN A 179 -15.50 -6.03 -17.09
N TYR A 180 -14.45 -5.19 -17.11
CA TYR A 180 -13.63 -4.97 -15.91
C TYR A 180 -14.49 -4.32 -14.84
N ARG A 181 -14.68 -5.01 -13.72
CA ARG A 181 -15.59 -4.56 -12.66
C ARG A 181 -14.86 -3.77 -11.58
N ILE A 182 -15.25 -2.51 -11.44
CA ILE A 182 -14.93 -1.67 -10.28
C ILE A 182 -16.01 -1.96 -9.22
N PRO A 183 -15.67 -2.52 -8.05
CA PRO A 183 -16.64 -2.88 -7.05
C PRO A 183 -17.22 -1.64 -6.37
N ASN A 184 -18.46 -1.77 -5.89
CA ASN A 184 -19.01 -0.78 -4.97
C ASN A 184 -18.61 -1.06 -3.53
N VAL A 185 -18.87 -0.11 -2.62
CA VAL A 185 -18.46 -0.24 -1.21
C VAL A 185 -19.02 -1.48 -0.52
N VAL A 186 -20.26 -1.87 -0.84
CA VAL A 186 -20.90 -3.06 -0.27
C VAL A 186 -20.17 -4.33 -0.69
N GLN A 187 -19.66 -4.38 -1.92
CA GLN A 187 -18.86 -5.49 -2.43
C GLN A 187 -17.46 -5.51 -1.80
N CYS A 188 -16.85 -4.34 -1.57
CA CYS A 188 -15.55 -4.26 -0.89
C CYS A 188 -15.62 -4.84 0.53
N ILE A 189 -16.65 -4.49 1.31
CA ILE A 189 -16.76 -4.97 2.69
C ILE A 189 -17.07 -6.47 2.79
N ILE A 190 -17.48 -7.15 1.72
CA ILE A 190 -17.66 -8.63 1.74
C ILE A 190 -16.34 -9.30 2.12
N CYS A 191 -15.25 -8.95 1.44
CA CYS A 191 -13.95 -9.56 1.71
C CYS A 191 -13.26 -8.96 2.94
N HIS A 192 -13.48 -7.68 3.22
CA HIS A 192 -12.80 -6.96 4.29
C HIS A 192 -13.48 -7.06 5.66
N LYS A 193 -14.65 -7.68 5.74
CA LYS A 193 -15.39 -7.87 6.99
C LYS A 193 -14.73 -8.89 7.92
N SER A 194 -14.74 -8.58 9.21
CA SER A 194 -14.37 -9.45 10.32
C SER A 194 -15.40 -9.28 11.44
N LYS A 195 -15.90 -10.38 11.97
CA LYS A 195 -16.73 -10.39 13.18
C LYS A 195 -15.83 -10.27 14.40
N GLN A 196 -16.25 -9.47 15.38
CA GLN A 196 -15.58 -9.36 16.67
C GLN A 196 -16.64 -9.38 17.79
N MET A 197 -16.29 -9.95 18.93
CA MET A 197 -17.14 -9.92 20.12
C MET A 197 -16.79 -8.70 20.97
N VAL A 198 -17.72 -7.75 21.10
CA VAL A 198 -17.59 -6.58 21.98
C VAL A 198 -18.71 -6.64 23.01
N ASN A 199 -18.35 -6.75 24.29
CA ASN A 199 -19.31 -6.89 25.40
C ASN A 199 -20.36 -8.00 25.16
N ASN A 200 -19.89 -9.18 24.72
CA ASN A 200 -20.72 -10.34 24.38
C ASN A 200 -21.70 -10.13 23.21
N VAL A 201 -21.55 -9.06 22.42
CA VAL A 201 -22.30 -8.81 21.19
C VAL A 201 -21.37 -8.95 20.00
N GLU A 202 -21.81 -9.72 18.98
CA GLU A 202 -21.10 -9.80 17.71
C GLU A 202 -21.27 -8.48 16.95
N VAL A 203 -20.15 -7.86 16.58
CA VAL A 203 -20.10 -6.64 15.79
C VAL A 203 -19.21 -6.85 14.56
N ASP A 204 -19.70 -6.37 13.42
CA ASP A 204 -18.93 -6.34 12.20
C ASP A 204 -17.89 -5.21 12.27
N THR A 205 -16.65 -5.57 11.97
CA THR A 205 -15.51 -4.66 11.81
C THR A 205 -14.90 -4.86 10.44
N TYR A 206 -14.15 -3.87 9.95
CA TYR A 206 -13.49 -3.96 8.65
C TYR A 206 -11.99 -3.84 8.81
N ILE A 207 -11.23 -4.69 8.13
CA ILE A 207 -9.76 -4.69 8.21
C ILE A 207 -9.10 -4.79 6.84
N PRO A 208 -7.85 -4.31 6.70
CA PRO A 208 -7.06 -4.49 5.48
C PRO A 208 -6.76 -5.95 5.17
N ILE A 209 -6.45 -6.21 3.90
CA ILE A 209 -5.97 -7.50 3.42
C ILE A 209 -4.59 -7.30 2.80
N GLY A 210 -3.65 -8.21 3.10
CA GLY A 210 -2.35 -8.29 2.44
C GLY A 210 -1.17 -7.75 3.22
N ILE A 211 -1.35 -6.78 4.13
CA ILE A 211 -0.26 -6.27 5.01
C ILE A 211 -0.01 -7.18 6.24
N LYS A 212 -0.11 -8.49 6.05
CA LYS A 212 0.37 -9.47 7.05
C LYS A 212 1.89 -9.55 6.95
N PRO A 213 2.66 -9.60 8.05
CA PRO A 213 4.11 -9.73 7.99
C PRO A 213 4.59 -10.90 7.13
N GLN A 214 3.95 -12.07 7.19
CA GLN A 214 4.28 -13.22 6.34
C GLN A 214 4.23 -12.92 4.84
N ASN A 215 3.40 -11.97 4.43
CA ASN A 215 3.23 -11.58 3.03
C ASN A 215 4.20 -10.47 2.61
N LEU A 216 4.88 -9.81 3.55
CA LEU A 216 5.80 -8.70 3.28
C LEU A 216 7.27 -9.09 3.55
N ASN A 217 7.53 -10.27 4.11
CA ASN A 217 8.87 -10.72 4.49
C ASN A 217 9.71 -11.23 3.31
N PHE A 218 9.93 -10.39 2.31
CA PHE A 218 10.79 -10.68 1.17
C PHE A 218 11.42 -9.38 0.65
N GLU A 219 12.48 -9.54 -0.15
CA GLU A 219 13.20 -8.44 -0.78
C GLU A 219 12.34 -7.73 -1.83
N TYR A 220 12.17 -6.41 -1.69
CA TYR A 220 11.46 -5.56 -2.63
C TYR A 220 12.42 -4.50 -3.19
N ASN A 221 12.32 -4.24 -4.50
CA ASN A 221 13.12 -3.23 -5.17
C ASN A 221 12.45 -1.87 -5.07
N TYR A 222 13.05 -0.96 -4.29
CA TYR A 222 12.61 0.42 -4.10
C TYR A 222 13.20 1.39 -5.16
N GLY A 223 13.82 0.87 -6.21
CA GLY A 223 14.43 1.61 -7.32
C GLY A 223 15.92 1.87 -7.10
N ASN A 224 16.28 2.50 -5.98
CA ASN A 224 17.67 2.78 -5.61
C ASN A 224 18.30 1.71 -4.71
N GLU A 225 17.49 0.87 -4.07
CA GLU A 225 17.92 -0.22 -3.20
C GLU A 225 16.93 -1.39 -3.27
N THR A 226 17.42 -2.59 -3.00
CA THR A 226 16.59 -3.77 -2.74
C THR A 226 16.69 -4.09 -1.26
N LYS A 227 15.54 -4.21 -0.59
CA LYS A 227 15.48 -4.48 0.86
C LYS A 227 14.23 -5.25 1.24
N ASN A 228 14.33 -6.10 2.26
CA ASN A 228 13.17 -6.68 2.94
C ASN A 228 12.18 -5.58 3.37
N GLN A 229 10.91 -5.72 2.99
CA GLN A 229 9.93 -4.64 3.19
C GLN A 229 9.69 -4.32 4.66
N LEU A 230 9.61 -5.31 5.55
CA LEU A 230 9.42 -5.07 6.99
C LEU A 230 10.62 -4.32 7.59
N THR A 231 11.83 -4.67 7.15
CA THR A 231 13.05 -3.94 7.52
C THR A 231 13.01 -2.50 7.02
N LYS A 232 12.58 -2.29 5.77
CA LYS A 232 12.41 -0.94 5.21
C LYS A 232 11.38 -0.12 5.99
N TRP A 233 10.28 -0.73 6.43
CA TRP A 233 9.24 -0.06 7.23
C TRP A 233 9.77 0.33 8.62
N ILE A 234 10.61 -0.51 9.23
CA ILE A 234 11.31 -0.20 10.49
C ILE A 234 12.25 0.98 10.31
N GLU A 235 13.09 0.97 9.26
CA GLU A 235 14.04 2.06 8.98
C GLU A 235 13.35 3.38 8.67
N LYS A 236 12.21 3.34 7.96
CA LYS A 236 11.37 4.51 7.72
C LYS A 236 10.65 5.01 8.97
N GLY A 237 10.77 4.30 10.10
CA GLY A 237 10.16 4.68 11.36
C GLY A 237 8.64 4.50 11.38
N ILE A 238 8.06 3.75 10.45
CA ILE A 238 6.61 3.52 10.33
C ILE A 238 6.18 2.16 10.92
N LEU A 239 7.12 1.32 11.34
CA LEU A 239 6.86 0.03 12.01
C LEU A 239 7.75 -0.07 13.27
N GLN A 240 7.21 -0.60 14.36
CA GLN A 240 7.98 -0.87 15.57
C GLN A 240 9.12 -1.88 15.32
N ASN A 241 10.15 -1.91 16.17
CA ASN A 241 11.32 -2.78 15.99
C ASN A 241 11.55 -3.75 17.17
N ASN A 242 10.50 -4.01 17.95
CA ASN A 242 10.50 -4.86 19.14
C ASN A 242 10.06 -6.31 18.84
N PHE A 243 10.23 -6.78 17.60
CA PHE A 243 9.87 -8.13 17.17
C PHE A 243 10.94 -8.71 16.23
N SER A 244 10.91 -10.03 16.07
CA SER A 244 11.73 -10.74 15.08
C SER A 244 10.93 -10.94 13.79
N LEU A 245 11.57 -10.74 12.64
CA LEU A 245 10.94 -10.99 11.34
C LEU A 245 10.41 -12.45 11.22
N PRO A 246 9.37 -12.70 10.41
CA PRO A 246 8.86 -14.04 10.18
C PRO A 246 9.96 -15.01 9.75
N SER A 247 9.88 -16.25 10.22
CA SER A 247 10.77 -17.32 9.74
C SER A 247 10.46 -17.69 8.29
N GLU A 248 11.38 -18.38 7.61
CA GLU A 248 11.14 -18.89 6.25
C GLU A 248 9.90 -19.80 6.17
N ALA A 249 9.63 -20.58 7.22
CA ALA A 249 8.47 -21.47 7.30
C ALA A 249 7.14 -20.70 7.32
N ASN A 250 7.14 -19.51 7.90
CA ASN A 250 5.98 -18.63 8.03
C ASN A 250 6.03 -17.45 7.04
N THR A 251 6.75 -17.59 5.93
CA THR A 251 6.87 -16.56 4.90
C THR A 251 6.24 -17.04 3.60
N ALA A 252 5.28 -16.26 3.09
CA ALA A 252 4.69 -16.48 1.78
C ALA A 252 5.70 -16.18 0.68
N ILE A 253 5.56 -16.85 -0.47
CA ILE A 253 6.43 -16.69 -1.63
C ILE A 253 5.64 -16.24 -2.85
N ASP A 254 6.34 -15.82 -3.90
CA ASP A 254 5.71 -15.63 -5.20
C ASP A 254 5.26 -16.99 -5.75
N TYR A 255 3.95 -17.12 -5.94
CA TYR A 255 3.34 -18.33 -6.51
C TYR A 255 3.73 -18.58 -7.97
N LYS A 256 4.30 -17.57 -8.67
CA LYS A 256 4.81 -17.69 -10.04
C LYS A 256 6.27 -18.15 -10.11
N ASP A 257 7.03 -18.07 -9.01
CA ASP A 257 8.44 -18.47 -9.00
C ASP A 257 8.61 -19.99 -9.05
N ALA A 258 8.72 -20.55 -10.27
CA ALA A 258 8.83 -21.99 -10.49
C ALA A 258 10.06 -22.64 -9.84
N SER A 259 11.05 -21.87 -9.36
CA SER A 259 12.19 -22.40 -8.59
C SER A 259 11.80 -22.83 -7.17
N LYS A 260 10.64 -22.39 -6.66
CA LYS A 260 10.16 -22.72 -5.31
C LYS A 260 9.27 -23.96 -5.29
N PRO A 261 9.22 -24.69 -4.15
CA PRO A 261 8.36 -25.87 -4.01
C PRO A 261 6.89 -25.58 -4.34
N LEU A 262 6.29 -26.45 -5.15
CA LEU A 262 4.90 -26.29 -5.61
C LEU A 262 3.92 -26.14 -4.45
N GLU A 263 4.06 -26.95 -3.41
CA GLU A 263 3.19 -26.87 -2.23
C GLU A 263 3.22 -25.47 -1.60
N LYS A 264 4.41 -24.88 -1.43
CA LYS A 264 4.56 -23.55 -0.82
C LYS A 264 3.96 -22.46 -1.70
N ARG A 265 4.05 -22.60 -3.04
CA ARG A 265 3.44 -21.68 -4.01
C ARG A 265 1.91 -21.74 -3.95
N VAL A 266 1.34 -22.95 -3.93
CA VAL A 266 -0.11 -23.15 -3.80
C VAL A 266 -0.62 -22.58 -2.47
N ARG A 267 0.06 -22.87 -1.35
CA ARG A 267 -0.32 -22.33 -0.04
C ARG A 267 -0.25 -20.81 0.02
N SER A 268 0.80 -20.21 -0.56
CA SER A 268 0.94 -18.75 -0.63
C SER A 268 -0.18 -18.10 -1.46
N TYR A 269 -0.53 -18.72 -2.60
CA TYR A 269 -1.63 -18.27 -3.42
C TYR A 269 -2.97 -18.35 -2.67
N LEU A 270 -3.26 -19.48 -2.02
CA LEU A 270 -4.51 -19.67 -1.28
C LEU A 270 -4.63 -18.75 -0.04
N ASP A 271 -3.54 -18.49 0.70
CA ASP A 271 -3.59 -17.60 1.87
C ASP A 271 -4.05 -16.18 1.47
N ILE A 272 -3.40 -15.59 0.47
CA ILE A 272 -3.71 -14.20 0.10
C ILE A 272 -5.03 -14.08 -0.67
N ASN A 273 -5.36 -15.05 -1.52
CA ASN A 273 -6.53 -14.97 -2.41
C ASN A 273 -7.82 -15.54 -1.81
N CYS A 274 -7.73 -16.42 -0.80
CA CYS A 274 -8.91 -17.15 -0.30
C CYS A 274 -9.05 -17.06 1.23
N ALA A 275 -7.97 -17.21 1.99
CA ALA A 275 -8.06 -17.32 3.45
C ALA A 275 -8.58 -16.05 4.14
N HIS A 276 -8.51 -14.89 3.48
CA HIS A 276 -9.11 -13.67 4.02
C HIS A 276 -10.64 -13.76 4.15
N CYS A 277 -11.33 -14.53 3.29
CA CYS A 277 -12.76 -14.82 3.41
C CYS A 277 -13.05 -16.14 4.14
N HIS A 278 -12.24 -17.18 3.90
CA HIS A 278 -12.43 -18.53 4.43
C HIS A 278 -11.54 -18.79 5.66
N GLN A 279 -11.86 -18.11 6.75
CA GLN A 279 -11.28 -18.33 8.08
C GLN A 279 -12.35 -17.95 9.11
N ASP A 280 -12.17 -18.38 10.36
CA ASP A 280 -13.10 -18.06 11.44
C ASP A 280 -13.35 -16.55 11.54
N ASN A 281 -14.60 -16.18 11.85
CA ASN A 281 -15.05 -14.80 12.02
C ASN A 281 -14.97 -13.94 10.75
N ARG A 282 -15.01 -14.55 9.56
CA ARG A 282 -15.07 -13.83 8.27
C ARG A 282 -16.36 -14.09 7.52
N HIS A 283 -16.51 -13.43 6.38
CA HIS A 283 -17.72 -13.52 5.58
C HIS A 283 -18.06 -14.95 5.15
N CYS A 284 -17.06 -15.76 4.82
CA CYS A 284 -17.27 -17.13 4.34
C CYS A 284 -17.07 -18.20 5.43
N ASP A 285 -17.03 -17.84 6.72
CA ASP A 285 -16.76 -18.77 7.83
C ASP A 285 -17.75 -19.95 7.89
N TYR A 286 -19.02 -19.70 7.53
CA TYR A 286 -20.11 -20.67 7.56
C TYR A 286 -20.30 -21.45 6.25
N ARG A 287 -19.55 -21.15 5.18
CA ARG A 287 -19.76 -21.77 3.85
C ARG A 287 -18.65 -22.75 3.48
N PRO A 288 -18.99 -23.98 3.05
CA PRO A 288 -18.01 -24.90 2.50
C PRO A 288 -17.49 -24.40 1.16
N MET A 289 -16.19 -24.60 0.92
CA MET A 289 -15.61 -24.45 -0.42
C MET A 289 -16.01 -25.65 -1.29
N ARG A 290 -16.46 -25.39 -2.52
CA ARG A 290 -16.85 -26.43 -3.48
C ARG A 290 -15.71 -26.68 -4.46
N PHE A 291 -14.97 -27.77 -4.26
CA PHE A 291 -13.79 -28.12 -5.07
C PHE A 291 -14.08 -29.16 -6.16
N SER A 292 -15.35 -29.41 -6.49
CA SER A 292 -15.68 -30.39 -7.51
C SER A 292 -15.13 -29.96 -8.86
N PHE A 293 -14.27 -30.79 -9.45
CA PHE A 293 -13.66 -30.51 -10.75
C PHE A 293 -14.72 -30.36 -11.85
N THR A 294 -15.83 -31.09 -11.76
CA THR A 294 -16.92 -31.02 -12.74
C THR A 294 -17.83 -29.80 -12.58
N GLU A 295 -17.68 -29.03 -11.50
CA GLU A 295 -18.52 -27.85 -11.18
C GLU A 295 -17.74 -26.52 -11.24
N SER A 296 -16.46 -26.54 -11.63
CA SER A 296 -15.59 -25.35 -11.71
C SER A 296 -15.07 -25.12 -13.14
N GLY A 297 -14.85 -23.86 -13.54
CA GLY A 297 -14.20 -23.52 -14.82
C GLY A 297 -15.10 -23.16 -16.01
N ASP A 298 -16.41 -22.96 -15.82
CA ASP A 298 -17.28 -22.42 -16.87
C ASP A 298 -16.94 -20.94 -17.16
N ILE A 299 -16.55 -20.66 -18.41
CA ILE A 299 -16.21 -19.32 -18.91
C ILE A 299 -17.38 -18.35 -18.76
N GLN A 300 -18.63 -18.82 -18.74
CA GLN A 300 -19.80 -17.95 -18.53
C GLN A 300 -19.83 -17.29 -17.14
N ASN A 301 -19.21 -17.90 -16.13
CA ASN A 301 -19.20 -17.39 -14.75
C ASN A 301 -17.93 -16.58 -14.40
N GLY A 302 -17.04 -16.36 -15.38
CA GLY A 302 -15.78 -15.63 -15.23
C GLY A 302 -14.63 -16.49 -14.70
N ARG A 303 -13.39 -16.18 -15.14
CA ARG A 303 -12.17 -16.95 -14.78
C ARG A 303 -11.71 -16.78 -13.33
N ALA A 304 -12.32 -15.87 -12.58
CA ALA A 304 -11.98 -15.57 -11.18
C ALA A 304 -12.89 -16.27 -10.16
N ASN A 305 -13.97 -16.92 -10.60
CA ASN A 305 -14.90 -17.64 -9.72
C ASN A 305 -14.46 -19.11 -9.58
N LEU A 306 -14.22 -19.54 -8.34
CA LEU A 306 -13.94 -20.95 -8.01
C LEU A 306 -15.21 -21.75 -7.64
N GLY A 307 -16.39 -21.28 -8.09
CA GLY A 307 -17.69 -21.90 -7.84
C GLY A 307 -18.73 -20.92 -7.30
#